data_AF-W9SN88-F1
#
_entry.id   AF-W9SN88-F1
#
_cell.length_a   1.000
_cell.length_b   1.000
_cell.length_c   1.000
_cell.angle_alpha   90.00
_cell.angle_beta   90.00
_cell.angle_gamma   90.00
#
_symmetry.space_group_name_H-M   'P 1'
#
loop_
_entity.id
_entity.type
_entity.pdbx_description
1 polymer ?
#
loop_
_entity_poly.entity_id
_entity_poly.type
_entity_poly.pdbx_seq_one_letter_code
_entity_poly.pdbx_strand_id
1 'polypeptide(L)'
;MENNNSCINLGGKGSSLSSSSVFAIANDLAKLGFENSALQRLAIADSRYGASVKPYKLDFPNLLTLEEKKSALVVIFNNLLLFSAATDTIRSILPNRISSALDDTSRPLEIDLTEEEVRAVEILRPISVLYGAIALVDHKSSALSAIADAVAAISCESSRSDVSAFELTDPGDGSADKDEIGIAADVKVLLNGSKLVGKAKSEEAVSRIPKVHAFLRKQSRLVHSVARVELKSAVKSGSGAAETVRNLFSSLATALWDFGRYSYGRAKLNLVLVVDGDVKSSLVGLFEEKCPSADTLRSESKVVSELVFGGEENYDSLGHQVNVLVGLVWKIVAWEAITAFVALEGAELKEKSQDGEVISVNKKSEKKKKVLLGKGTSVLIQVIKNRLGSKVSGSDGSGGLLEKWVEELLSFFDPKDLEFDNLLSKVKEIVEGNEARRLPKPPKGTRDFSKEQMTVRKKAFSIIEDVFEKHGATALDTPVFELSDVLKGKYGEDSKLIYDLADQGGEHLSLRYDLTVPFARHMASNGLTSLKRYQIGKVYRRDNPSKGRYREFYQCDFDIAGQYERMGPDFEVIKILTELLDKLNIGDYEVNFV
;
A
#
# COMPACT_ATOMS: atom_id res chain seq x y z
N MET A 1 11.30 -7.64 32.31
CA MET A 1 9.98 -7.91 31.70
C MET A 1 10.18 -9.09 30.78
N GLU A 2 9.43 -10.17 30.99
CA GLU A 2 9.59 -11.42 30.26
C GLU A 2 9.39 -11.20 28.76
N ASN A 3 10.35 -11.65 27.95
CA ASN A 3 10.26 -11.70 26.49
C ASN A 3 9.07 -12.59 26.10
N ASN A 4 7.93 -11.96 25.78
CA ASN A 4 6.93 -12.60 24.93
C ASN A 4 7.49 -12.69 23.50
N ASN A 5 8.49 -13.56 23.28
CA ASN A 5 8.93 -13.87 21.92
C ASN A 5 7.78 -14.59 21.24
N SER A 6 7.09 -13.87 20.35
CA SER A 6 6.05 -14.42 19.50
C SER A 6 6.60 -15.65 18.75
N CYS A 7 5.83 -16.74 18.69
CA CYS A 7 6.20 -17.93 17.94
C CYS A 7 5.46 -17.93 16.60
N ILE A 8 6.20 -18.12 15.51
CA ILE A 8 5.66 -18.19 14.15
C ILE A 8 5.69 -19.65 13.70
N ASN A 9 4.50 -20.25 13.63
CA ASN A 9 4.34 -21.64 13.23
C ASN A 9 4.09 -21.75 11.73
N LEU A 10 4.85 -22.62 11.03
CA LEU A 10 4.71 -22.85 9.58
C LEU A 10 4.29 -24.29 9.28
N GLY A 11 3.64 -24.48 8.12
CA GLY A 11 3.28 -25.80 7.55
C GLY A 11 1.81 -26.22 7.66
N GLY A 12 0.90 -25.34 8.10
CA GLY A 12 -0.55 -25.54 8.12
C GLY A 12 -1.27 -25.14 6.83
N LYS A 13 -2.49 -25.66 6.63
CA LYS A 13 -3.40 -25.19 5.56
C LYS A 13 -3.82 -23.75 5.86
N GLY A 14 -3.08 -22.78 5.35
CA GLY A 14 -3.30 -21.35 5.55
C GLY A 14 -2.15 -20.59 6.24
N SER A 15 -1.15 -21.29 6.79
CA SER A 15 0.07 -20.63 7.28
C SER A 15 0.96 -20.28 6.09
N SER A 16 0.96 -19.02 5.67
CA SER A 16 1.81 -18.57 4.58
C SER A 16 2.95 -17.72 5.14
N LEU A 17 4.19 -18.09 4.81
CA LEU A 17 5.36 -17.29 5.14
C LEU A 17 5.23 -15.89 4.54
N SER A 18 5.36 -14.86 5.37
CA SER A 18 5.40 -13.45 4.94
C SER A 18 6.78 -12.86 5.16
N SER A 19 7.08 -11.78 4.45
CA SER A 19 8.33 -11.02 4.62
C SER A 19 8.53 -10.52 6.05
N SER A 20 7.44 -10.10 6.73
CA SER A 20 7.48 -9.69 8.14
C SER A 20 7.84 -10.85 9.07
N SER A 21 7.33 -12.06 8.81
CA SER A 21 7.67 -13.25 9.57
C SER A 21 9.13 -13.65 9.37
N VAL A 22 9.63 -13.62 8.13
CA VAL A 22 11.04 -13.89 7.83
C VAL A 22 11.94 -12.88 8.54
N PHE A 23 11.62 -11.58 8.44
CA PHE A 23 12.39 -10.52 9.10
C PHE A 23 12.41 -10.68 10.62
N ALA A 24 11.26 -10.98 11.24
CA ALA A 24 11.17 -11.17 12.69
C ALA A 24 12.00 -12.35 13.17
N ILE A 25 11.97 -13.50 12.48
CA ILE A 25 12.78 -14.67 12.83
C ILE A 25 14.26 -14.41 12.58
N ALA A 26 14.62 -13.79 11.45
CA ALA A 26 16.00 -13.50 11.08
C ALA A 26 16.69 -12.50 12.04
N ASN A 27 15.92 -11.69 12.75
CA ASN A 27 16.40 -10.72 13.74
C ASN A 27 16.07 -11.12 15.19
N ASP A 28 15.72 -12.38 15.45
CA ASP A 28 15.47 -12.92 16.79
C ASP A 28 14.30 -12.25 17.55
N LEU A 29 13.41 -11.55 16.83
CA LEU A 29 12.17 -10.95 17.36
C LEU A 29 11.05 -11.98 17.51
N ALA A 30 11.16 -13.12 16.82
CA ALA A 30 10.21 -14.23 16.87
C ALA A 30 10.93 -15.58 16.78
N LYS A 31 10.36 -16.62 17.41
CA LYS A 31 10.86 -18.00 17.27
C LYS A 31 10.16 -18.72 16.12
N LEU A 32 10.89 -19.57 15.41
CA LEU A 32 10.31 -20.47 14.40
C LEU A 32 9.75 -21.73 15.06
N GLY A 33 8.55 -22.12 14.67
CA GLY A 33 7.89 -23.33 15.15
C GLY A 33 7.16 -24.10 14.05
N PHE A 34 6.67 -25.29 14.40
CA PHE A 34 5.89 -26.15 13.53
C PHE A 34 4.39 -26.00 13.78
N GLU A 35 3.62 -25.97 12.72
CA GLU A 35 2.18 -26.27 12.80
C GLU A 35 1.95 -27.76 13.08
N ASN A 36 0.93 -28.07 13.90
CA ASN A 36 0.63 -29.46 14.30
C ASN A 36 0.35 -30.37 13.09
N SER A 37 -0.29 -29.83 12.06
CA SER A 37 -0.57 -30.57 10.82
C SER A 37 0.69 -30.89 10.00
N ALA A 38 1.75 -30.09 10.14
CA ALA A 38 3.04 -30.34 9.49
C ALA A 38 3.79 -31.48 10.19
N LEU A 39 3.78 -31.48 11.53
CA LEU A 39 4.38 -32.55 12.33
C LEU A 39 3.77 -33.92 12.01
N GLN A 40 2.44 -33.99 11.86
CA GLN A 40 1.76 -35.23 11.49
C GLN A 40 2.21 -35.77 10.12
N ARG A 41 2.44 -34.91 9.13
CA ARG A 41 2.94 -35.33 7.81
C ARG A 41 4.38 -35.80 7.86
N LEU A 42 5.24 -35.08 8.57
CA LEU A 42 6.65 -35.46 8.75
C LEU A 42 6.78 -36.81 9.48
N ALA A 43 5.92 -37.10 10.47
CA ALA A 43 5.91 -38.38 11.16
C ALA A 43 5.56 -39.57 10.23
N ILE A 44 4.74 -39.35 9.20
CA ILE A 44 4.45 -40.37 8.19
C ILE A 44 5.71 -40.68 7.37
N ALA A 45 6.45 -39.65 6.96
CA ALA A 45 7.72 -39.82 6.24
C ALA A 45 8.76 -40.57 7.09
N ASP A 46 8.86 -40.26 8.38
CA ASP A 46 9.77 -40.94 9.32
C ASP A 46 9.45 -42.45 9.44
N SER A 47 8.17 -42.83 9.39
CA SER A 47 7.73 -44.22 9.53
C SER A 47 8.02 -45.11 8.30
N ARG A 48 8.27 -44.51 7.13
CA ARG A 48 8.55 -45.23 5.88
C ARG A 48 10.04 -45.54 5.68
N TYR A 49 10.88 -45.25 6.68
CA TYR A 49 12.32 -45.15 6.48
C TYR A 49 13.11 -46.45 6.73
N GLY A 50 13.90 -46.83 5.72
CA GLY A 50 14.92 -47.88 5.75
C GLY A 50 16.09 -47.61 4.79
N ALA A 51 16.32 -46.35 4.38
CA ALA A 51 17.31 -45.99 3.36
C ALA A 51 18.66 -45.54 3.95
N SER A 52 19.71 -45.63 3.12
CA SER A 52 21.08 -45.23 3.45
C SER A 52 21.21 -43.71 3.59
N VAL A 53 21.87 -43.25 4.65
CA VAL A 53 22.12 -41.82 4.92
C VAL A 53 23.59 -41.48 4.72
N LYS A 54 23.88 -40.24 4.31
CA LYS A 54 25.24 -39.71 4.13
C LYS A 54 25.37 -38.38 4.88
N PRO A 55 26.54 -38.08 5.48
CA PRO A 55 26.77 -36.79 6.11
C PRO A 55 26.75 -35.68 5.08
N TYR A 56 25.97 -34.62 5.34
CA TYR A 56 25.86 -33.43 4.52
C TYR A 56 26.15 -32.18 5.35
N LYS A 57 26.87 -31.24 4.74
CA LYS A 57 27.21 -29.95 5.34
C LYS A 57 26.49 -28.83 4.60
N LEU A 58 25.45 -28.29 5.22
CA LEU A 58 24.75 -27.12 4.72
C LEU A 58 25.49 -25.85 5.19
N ASP A 59 26.04 -25.12 4.22
CA ASP A 59 26.80 -23.89 4.46
C ASP A 59 26.40 -22.81 3.45
N PHE A 60 26.67 -21.56 3.82
CA PHE A 60 26.36 -20.37 3.03
C PHE A 60 27.62 -19.54 2.77
N PRO A 61 27.68 -18.78 1.66
CA PRO A 61 28.82 -17.91 1.37
C PRO A 61 29.16 -16.97 2.54
N ASN A 62 30.45 -16.76 2.77
CA ASN A 62 30.95 -15.90 3.86
C ASN A 62 30.55 -14.42 3.70
N LEU A 63 30.18 -14.00 2.49
CA LEU A 63 29.72 -12.63 2.23
C LEU A 63 28.37 -12.33 2.91
N LEU A 64 27.54 -13.34 3.17
CA LEU A 64 26.21 -13.15 3.74
C LEU A 64 26.29 -12.82 5.23
N THR A 65 25.51 -11.82 5.64
CA THR A 65 25.31 -11.46 7.04
C THR A 65 24.58 -12.57 7.81
N LEU A 66 24.66 -12.54 9.14
CA LEU A 66 23.92 -13.47 9.99
C LEU A 66 22.41 -13.42 9.72
N GLU A 67 21.87 -12.21 9.55
CA GLU A 67 20.48 -11.95 9.21
C GLU A 67 20.08 -12.63 7.89
N GLU A 68 20.93 -12.51 6.86
CA GLU A 68 20.71 -13.14 5.55
C GLU A 68 20.78 -14.66 5.62
N LYS A 69 21.76 -15.22 6.35
CA LYS A 69 21.87 -16.67 6.59
C LYS A 69 20.64 -17.22 7.30
N LYS A 70 20.17 -16.55 8.36
CA LYS A 70 18.93 -16.92 9.07
C LYS A 70 17.71 -16.83 8.14
N SER A 71 17.59 -15.77 7.34
CA SER A 71 16.48 -15.62 6.40
C SER A 71 16.44 -16.75 5.36
N ALA A 72 17.61 -17.16 4.84
CA ALA A 72 17.72 -18.28 3.91
C ALA A 72 17.30 -19.60 4.56
N LEU A 73 17.73 -19.87 5.79
CA LEU A 73 17.31 -21.05 6.56
C LEU A 73 15.80 -21.11 6.79
N VAL A 74 15.16 -19.96 7.10
CA VAL A 74 13.69 -19.88 7.25
C VAL A 74 12.97 -20.23 5.94
N VAL A 75 13.50 -19.76 4.80
CA VAL A 75 12.93 -20.08 3.48
C VAL A 75 13.13 -21.55 3.13
N ILE A 76 14.30 -22.12 3.41
CA ILE A 76 14.55 -23.58 3.24
C ILE A 76 13.57 -24.37 4.09
N PHE A 77 13.42 -24.02 5.36
CA PHE A 77 12.48 -24.67 6.27
C PHE A 77 11.05 -24.69 5.71
N ASN A 78 10.54 -23.53 5.30
CA ASN A 78 9.19 -23.42 4.72
C ASN A 78 9.05 -24.28 3.46
N ASN A 79 10.03 -24.23 2.56
CA ASN A 79 10.00 -25.02 1.34
C ASN A 79 10.04 -26.52 1.61
N LEU A 80 10.84 -26.99 2.56
CA LEU A 80 10.87 -28.40 2.95
C LEU A 80 9.50 -28.89 3.44
N LEU A 81 8.76 -28.07 4.17
CA LEU A 81 7.39 -28.40 4.59
C LEU A 81 6.41 -28.45 3.41
N LEU A 82 6.60 -27.62 2.39
CA LEU A 82 5.82 -27.66 1.15
C LEU A 82 6.17 -28.88 0.29
N PHE A 83 7.45 -29.24 0.18
CA PHE A 83 7.92 -30.45 -0.50
C PHE A 83 7.39 -31.72 0.19
N SER A 84 7.48 -31.79 1.52
CA SER A 84 6.93 -32.90 2.31
C SER A 84 5.45 -33.13 2.01
N ALA A 85 4.67 -32.05 1.86
CA ALA A 85 3.25 -32.17 1.51
C ALA A 85 2.98 -32.75 0.11
N ALA A 86 3.98 -32.77 -0.77
CA ALA A 86 3.88 -33.28 -2.14
C ALA A 86 4.47 -34.68 -2.33
N THR A 87 5.53 -35.04 -1.59
CA THR A 87 6.31 -36.26 -1.86
C THR A 87 6.41 -37.25 -0.69
N ASP A 88 6.07 -36.86 0.55
CA ASP A 88 6.28 -37.65 1.78
C ASP A 88 7.76 -38.13 1.99
N THR A 89 8.75 -37.51 1.33
CA THR A 89 10.16 -37.98 1.35
C THR A 89 11.07 -37.25 2.33
N ILE A 90 10.62 -36.14 2.91
CA ILE A 90 11.43 -35.32 3.83
C ILE A 90 11.16 -35.74 5.27
N ARG A 91 12.21 -36.18 5.99
CA ARG A 91 12.11 -36.61 7.39
C ARG A 91 12.02 -35.42 8.34
N SER A 92 11.45 -35.62 9.53
CA SER A 92 11.32 -34.56 10.54
C SER A 92 12.67 -34.03 11.05
N ILE A 93 13.72 -34.86 11.01
CA ILE A 93 15.06 -34.50 11.48
C ILE A 93 15.63 -33.27 10.77
N LEU A 94 15.41 -33.12 9.46
CA LEU A 94 15.99 -32.03 8.67
C LEU A 94 15.34 -30.67 9.03
N PRO A 95 14.02 -30.48 8.95
CA PRO A 95 13.36 -29.26 9.42
C PRO A 95 13.67 -28.96 10.90
N ASN A 96 13.69 -29.96 11.78
CA ASN A 96 14.00 -29.77 13.20
C ASN A 96 15.41 -29.20 13.40
N ARG A 97 16.40 -29.77 12.71
CA ARG A 97 17.79 -29.32 12.80
C ARG A 97 17.98 -27.92 12.20
N ILE A 98 17.26 -27.58 11.13
CA ILE A 98 17.24 -26.21 10.59
C ILE A 98 16.66 -25.24 11.63
N SER A 99 15.55 -25.60 12.28
CA SER A 99 14.95 -24.77 13.33
C SER A 99 15.92 -24.54 14.49
N SER A 100 16.66 -25.56 14.92
CA SER A 100 17.69 -25.42 15.97
C SER A 100 18.93 -24.65 15.50
N ALA A 101 19.28 -24.73 14.21
CA ALA A 101 20.42 -24.01 13.64
C ALA A 101 20.20 -22.49 13.58
N LEU A 102 18.95 -22.01 13.65
CA LEU A 102 18.66 -20.58 13.72
C LEU A 102 19.24 -19.92 14.98
N ASP A 103 19.36 -20.68 16.08
CA ASP A 103 19.93 -20.19 17.34
C ASP A 103 21.47 -20.07 17.29
N ASP A 104 22.15 -20.88 16.46
CA ASP A 104 23.61 -20.83 16.24
C ASP A 104 23.96 -21.00 14.76
N THR A 105 23.88 -19.90 14.02
CA THR A 105 24.22 -19.82 12.58
C THR A 105 25.70 -19.53 12.31
N SER A 106 26.54 -19.52 13.37
CA SER A 106 27.98 -19.27 13.24
C SER A 106 28.74 -20.45 12.66
N ARG A 107 28.15 -21.65 12.71
CA ARG A 107 28.74 -22.89 12.23
C ARG A 107 27.88 -23.49 11.10
N PRO A 108 28.51 -24.16 10.13
CA PRO A 108 27.79 -24.93 9.13
C PRO A 108 26.92 -26.01 9.79
N LEU A 109 25.73 -26.24 9.25
CA LEU A 109 24.83 -27.25 9.75
C LEU A 109 25.24 -28.63 9.21
N GLU A 110 25.76 -29.47 10.11
CA GLU A 110 26.08 -30.88 9.84
C GLU A 110 24.88 -31.77 10.18
N ILE A 111 24.42 -32.53 9.18
CA ILE A 111 23.27 -33.41 9.27
C ILE A 111 23.37 -34.59 8.30
N ASP A 112 22.95 -35.77 8.75
CA ASP A 112 22.88 -36.97 7.91
C ASP A 112 21.60 -36.96 7.06
N LEU A 113 21.78 -36.87 5.74
CA LEU A 113 20.70 -36.74 4.76
C LEU A 113 20.63 -37.95 3.83
N THR A 114 19.46 -38.09 3.25
CA THR A 114 19.12 -39.12 2.26
C THR A 114 19.31 -38.56 0.86
N GLU A 115 19.36 -39.39 -0.18
CA GLU A 115 19.65 -38.89 -1.53
C GLU A 115 18.56 -37.91 -2.02
N GLU A 116 17.30 -38.14 -1.66
CA GLU A 116 16.19 -37.24 -1.95
C GLU A 116 16.29 -35.92 -1.19
N GLU A 117 16.68 -35.95 0.10
CA GLU A 117 16.88 -34.75 0.91
C GLU A 117 18.07 -33.92 0.42
N VAL A 118 19.17 -34.56 0.02
CA VAL A 118 20.33 -33.88 -0.57
C VAL A 118 19.91 -33.15 -1.85
N ARG A 119 19.20 -33.82 -2.76
CA ARG A 119 18.69 -33.18 -3.99
C ARG A 119 17.77 -32.01 -3.68
N ALA A 120 16.87 -32.16 -2.70
CA ALA A 120 15.97 -31.07 -2.29
C ALA A 120 16.76 -29.86 -1.77
N VAL A 121 17.75 -30.07 -0.89
CA VAL A 121 18.58 -29.00 -0.33
C VAL A 121 19.44 -28.33 -1.41
N GLU A 122 20.02 -29.09 -2.34
CA GLU A 122 20.82 -28.54 -3.45
C GLU A 122 20.00 -27.65 -4.39
N ILE A 123 18.76 -28.03 -4.69
CA ILE A 123 17.83 -27.19 -5.46
C ILE A 123 17.43 -25.94 -4.68
N LEU A 124 17.20 -26.08 -3.37
CA LEU A 124 16.69 -25.00 -2.54
C LEU A 124 17.73 -23.96 -2.15
N ARG A 125 18.98 -24.36 -1.91
CA ARG A 125 20.01 -23.48 -1.33
C ARG A 125 20.19 -22.15 -2.06
N PRO A 126 20.53 -22.11 -3.37
CA PRO A 126 20.79 -20.83 -4.06
C PRO A 126 19.54 -19.94 -4.13
N ILE A 127 18.37 -20.53 -4.38
CA ILE A 127 17.11 -19.78 -4.52
C ILE A 127 16.65 -19.25 -3.15
N SER A 128 16.91 -19.97 -2.07
CA SER A 128 16.50 -19.57 -0.72
C SER A 128 17.26 -18.35 -0.20
N VAL A 129 18.52 -18.15 -0.62
CA VAL A 129 19.26 -16.91 -0.32
C VAL A 129 18.61 -15.72 -1.01
N LEU A 130 18.27 -15.85 -2.30
CA LEU A 130 17.58 -14.81 -3.05
C LEU A 130 16.20 -14.48 -2.47
N TYR A 131 15.44 -15.50 -2.07
CA TYR A 131 14.11 -15.36 -1.49
C TYR A 131 14.16 -14.85 -0.03
N GLY A 132 15.21 -15.19 0.72
CA GLY A 132 15.51 -14.58 2.00
C GLY A 132 15.80 -13.09 1.84
N ALA A 133 16.66 -12.74 0.87
CA ALA A 133 17.00 -11.36 0.56
C ALA A 133 15.77 -10.53 0.14
N ILE A 134 14.90 -11.02 -0.76
CA ILE A 134 13.70 -10.28 -1.15
C ILE A 134 12.73 -10.10 0.03
N ALA A 135 12.65 -11.05 0.96
CA ALA A 135 11.84 -10.91 2.17
C ALA A 135 12.37 -9.80 3.08
N LEU A 136 13.68 -9.76 3.33
CA LEU A 136 14.31 -8.69 4.12
C LEU A 136 14.15 -7.32 3.46
N VAL A 137 14.39 -7.26 2.15
CA VAL A 137 14.25 -6.04 1.33
C VAL A 137 12.80 -5.56 1.27
N ASP A 138 11.82 -6.46 1.13
CA ASP A 138 10.39 -6.11 1.16
C ASP A 138 10.01 -5.46 2.48
N HIS A 139 10.37 -6.10 3.60
CA HIS A 139 10.04 -5.57 4.93
C HIS A 139 10.67 -4.19 5.15
N LYS A 140 11.97 -4.05 4.89
CA LYS A 140 12.71 -2.79 5.07
C LYS A 140 12.25 -1.70 4.13
N SER A 141 12.00 -2.00 2.84
CA SER A 141 11.58 -0.99 1.85
C SER A 141 10.14 -0.53 2.05
N SER A 142 9.25 -1.42 2.49
CA SER A 142 7.86 -1.09 2.84
C SER A 142 7.80 -0.14 4.03
N ALA A 143 8.59 -0.42 5.08
CA ALA A 143 8.72 0.46 6.24
C ALA A 143 9.35 1.81 5.87
N LEU A 144 10.42 1.80 5.05
CA LEU A 144 11.10 2.99 4.58
C LEU A 144 10.15 3.92 3.82
N SER A 145 9.40 3.36 2.86
CA SER A 145 8.45 4.14 2.06
C SER A 145 7.33 4.76 2.90
N ALA A 146 6.97 4.17 4.03
CA ALA A 146 5.93 4.70 4.90
C ALA A 146 6.41 5.87 5.77
N ILE A 147 7.65 5.82 6.26
CA ILE A 147 8.19 6.89 7.11
C ILE A 147 8.86 8.02 6.31
N ALA A 148 9.30 7.75 5.07
CA ALA A 148 10.03 8.69 4.24
C ALA A 148 9.29 10.02 4.03
N ASP A 149 7.98 9.96 3.82
CA ASP A 149 7.16 11.15 3.57
C ASP A 149 7.00 12.00 4.82
N ALA A 150 6.89 11.34 5.98
CA ALA A 150 6.87 11.99 7.29
C ALA A 150 8.20 12.71 7.57
N VAL A 151 9.33 12.06 7.33
CA VAL A 151 10.66 12.67 7.49
C VAL A 151 10.84 13.85 6.52
N ALA A 152 10.46 13.68 5.25
CA ALA A 152 10.54 14.75 4.26
C ALA A 152 9.64 15.95 4.62
N ALA A 153 8.45 15.72 5.20
CA ALA A 153 7.59 16.80 5.67
C ALA A 153 8.24 17.58 6.82
N ILE A 154 8.86 16.91 7.80
CA ILE A 154 9.62 17.57 8.87
C ILE A 154 10.78 18.39 8.29
N SER A 155 11.51 17.84 7.31
CA SER A 155 12.55 18.56 6.58
C SER A 155 12.03 19.78 5.83
N CYS A 156 10.83 19.71 5.21
CA CYS A 156 10.22 20.86 4.55
C CYS A 156 9.96 22.02 5.53
N GLU A 157 9.51 21.71 6.74
CA GLU A 157 9.30 22.73 7.79
C GLU A 157 10.60 23.31 8.30
N SER A 158 11.58 22.45 8.58
CA SER A 158 12.92 22.84 9.01
C SER A 158 13.56 23.80 8.01
N SER A 159 13.49 23.43 6.73
CA SER A 159 14.01 24.22 5.62
C SER A 159 13.15 25.41 5.20
N ARG A 160 11.95 25.55 5.75
CA ARG A 160 10.96 26.57 5.36
C ARG A 160 10.65 26.56 3.86
N SER A 161 10.78 25.39 3.25
CA SER A 161 10.81 25.22 1.80
C SER A 161 9.52 25.59 1.12
N ASP A 162 9.62 25.93 -0.17
CA ASP A 162 8.46 26.02 -1.03
C ASP A 162 7.77 24.65 -1.17
N VAL A 163 6.45 24.66 -1.05
CA VAL A 163 5.58 23.48 -1.01
C VAL A 163 4.65 23.39 -2.22
N SER A 164 4.85 24.27 -3.21
CA SER A 164 4.05 24.31 -4.45
C SER A 164 4.08 22.97 -5.21
N ALA A 165 5.18 22.21 -5.10
CA ALA A 165 5.30 20.88 -5.68
C ALA A 165 4.27 19.87 -5.15
N PHE A 166 3.62 20.15 -4.01
CA PHE A 166 2.57 19.30 -3.44
C PHE A 166 1.15 19.72 -3.88
N GLU A 167 1.00 20.78 -4.67
CA GLU A 167 -0.28 21.22 -5.23
C GLU A 167 -0.65 20.43 -6.50
N LEU A 168 -0.63 19.10 -6.40
CA LEU A 168 -0.99 18.19 -7.48
C LEU A 168 -2.48 17.83 -7.43
N THR A 169 -3.13 17.83 -8.59
CA THR A 169 -4.55 17.46 -8.74
C THR A 169 -4.69 16.35 -9.76
N ASP A 170 -5.63 15.43 -9.52
CA ASP A 170 -5.97 14.36 -10.47
C ASP A 170 -6.91 14.95 -11.54
N PRO A 171 -6.50 15.06 -12.81
CA PRO A 171 -7.34 15.54 -13.90
C PRO A 171 -8.50 14.57 -14.22
N GLY A 172 -8.49 13.34 -13.69
CA GLY A 172 -9.57 12.36 -13.85
C GLY A 172 -9.65 11.69 -15.23
N ASP A 173 -8.72 12.01 -16.14
CA ASP A 173 -8.57 11.40 -17.46
C ASP A 173 -7.69 10.13 -17.46
N GLY A 174 -7.18 9.75 -16.28
CA GLY A 174 -6.29 8.60 -16.09
C GLY A 174 -4.83 8.82 -16.48
N SER A 175 -4.45 10.05 -16.89
CA SER A 175 -3.07 10.40 -17.26
C SER A 175 -2.17 10.69 -16.05
N ALA A 176 -2.76 10.96 -14.89
CA ALA A 176 -1.99 11.33 -13.71
C ALA A 176 -1.39 10.14 -12.95
N ASP A 177 -0.20 10.38 -12.43
CA ASP A 177 0.48 9.45 -11.54
C ASP A 177 -0.16 9.48 -10.15
N LYS A 178 -1.00 8.47 -9.87
CA LYS A 178 -1.73 8.33 -8.60
C LYS A 178 -0.80 8.29 -7.38
N ASP A 179 0.42 7.77 -7.53
CA ASP A 179 1.38 7.73 -6.44
C ASP A 179 1.97 9.10 -6.16
N GLU A 180 2.29 9.86 -7.20
CA GLU A 180 2.80 11.22 -7.07
C GLU A 180 1.77 12.13 -6.38
N ILE A 181 0.51 12.03 -6.80
CA ILE A 181 -0.62 12.72 -6.15
C ILE A 181 -0.80 12.24 -4.71
N GLY A 182 -0.71 10.92 -4.48
CA GLY A 182 -0.81 10.34 -3.14
C GLY A 182 0.26 10.88 -2.19
N ILE A 183 1.52 10.93 -2.64
CA ILE A 183 2.64 11.50 -1.86
C ILE A 183 2.38 12.97 -1.55
N ALA A 184 2.03 13.76 -2.57
CA ALA A 184 1.73 15.18 -2.39
C ALA A 184 0.60 15.40 -1.38
N ALA A 185 -0.46 14.59 -1.44
CA ALA A 185 -1.55 14.63 -0.49
C ALA A 185 -1.12 14.23 0.94
N ASP A 186 -0.36 13.15 1.09
CA ASP A 186 0.13 12.68 2.40
C ASP A 186 1.02 13.75 3.06
N VAL A 187 1.93 14.38 2.31
CA VAL A 187 2.77 15.48 2.80
C VAL A 187 1.94 16.72 3.16
N LYS A 188 0.90 17.06 2.40
CA LYS A 188 -0.02 18.16 2.74
C LYS A 188 -0.79 17.91 4.04
N VAL A 189 -1.20 16.68 4.28
CA VAL A 189 -1.85 16.29 5.56
C VAL A 189 -0.88 16.52 6.72
N LEU A 190 0.38 16.10 6.58
CA LEU A 190 1.41 16.29 7.60
C LEU A 190 1.69 17.77 7.90
N LEU A 191 1.76 18.59 6.85
CA LEU A 191 2.07 20.02 6.91
C LEU A 191 0.85 20.92 7.22
N ASN A 192 -0.34 20.33 7.38
CA ASN A 192 -1.57 21.10 7.53
C ASN A 192 -1.50 22.09 8.70
N GLY A 193 -1.72 23.37 8.41
CA GLY A 193 -1.68 24.47 9.39
C GLY A 193 -0.28 25.02 9.69
N SER A 194 0.77 24.51 9.04
CA SER A 194 2.13 25.00 9.22
C SER A 194 2.26 26.47 8.81
N LYS A 195 2.98 27.25 9.63
CA LYS A 195 3.39 28.64 9.32
C LYS A 195 4.86 28.74 8.95
N LEU A 196 5.56 27.62 8.77
CA LEU A 196 6.99 27.60 8.45
C LEU A 196 7.30 27.46 6.98
N VAL A 197 6.54 26.63 6.27
CA VAL A 197 6.72 26.37 4.85
C VAL A 197 6.31 27.56 3.97
N GLY A 198 6.79 27.60 2.73
CA GLY A 198 6.49 28.63 1.73
C GLY A 198 7.25 29.94 1.91
N LYS A 199 8.40 29.93 2.60
CA LYS A 199 9.20 31.15 2.87
C LYS A 199 10.57 31.15 2.19
N ALA A 200 11.10 29.97 1.87
CA ALA A 200 12.34 29.81 1.12
C ALA A 200 12.04 29.57 -0.37
N LYS A 201 13.07 29.69 -1.20
CA LYS A 201 12.98 29.34 -2.62
C LYS A 201 12.82 27.82 -2.78
N SER A 202 12.28 27.41 -3.93
CA SER A 202 12.18 26.00 -4.29
C SER A 202 13.57 25.40 -4.48
N GLU A 203 13.91 24.46 -3.61
CA GLU A 203 15.11 23.63 -3.72
C GLU A 203 14.82 22.35 -4.51
N GLU A 204 15.78 21.86 -5.29
CA GLU A 204 15.59 20.64 -6.09
C GLU A 204 15.27 19.42 -5.20
N ALA A 205 15.92 19.33 -4.04
CA ALA A 205 15.75 18.22 -3.11
C ALA A 205 14.34 18.14 -2.48
N VAL A 206 13.58 19.24 -2.51
CA VAL A 206 12.20 19.31 -2.03
C VAL A 206 11.20 19.21 -3.18
N SER A 207 11.39 19.96 -4.26
CA SER A 207 10.50 19.93 -5.42
C SER A 207 10.42 18.55 -6.11
N ARG A 208 11.45 17.71 -5.95
CA ARG A 208 11.47 16.33 -6.47
C ARG A 208 10.80 15.29 -5.58
N ILE A 209 10.39 15.63 -4.35
CA ILE A 209 9.79 14.69 -3.39
C ILE A 209 8.64 13.87 -4.02
N PRO A 210 7.62 14.48 -4.65
CA PRO A 210 6.47 13.71 -5.16
C PRO A 210 6.91 12.60 -6.12
N LYS A 211 7.73 12.95 -7.11
CA LYS A 211 8.16 12.02 -8.16
C LYS A 211 9.11 10.94 -7.65
N VAL A 212 10.09 11.32 -6.82
CA VAL A 212 11.12 10.40 -6.33
C VAL A 212 10.55 9.43 -5.32
N HIS A 213 9.74 9.92 -4.37
CA HIS A 213 9.10 9.06 -3.38
C HIS A 213 8.03 8.17 -4.02
N ALA A 214 7.27 8.67 -5.01
CA ALA A 214 6.33 7.86 -5.77
C ALA A 214 7.01 6.69 -6.49
N PHE A 215 8.19 6.91 -7.09
CA PHE A 215 8.95 5.85 -7.73
C PHE A 215 9.40 4.78 -6.72
N LEU A 216 9.94 5.18 -5.56
CA LEU A 216 10.29 4.24 -4.48
C LEU A 216 9.07 3.44 -4.00
N ARG A 217 7.94 4.12 -3.74
CA ARG A 217 6.68 3.51 -3.28
C ARG A 217 6.15 2.48 -4.29
N LYS A 218 6.24 2.75 -5.60
CA LYS A 218 5.90 1.80 -6.66
C LYS A 218 6.80 0.57 -6.64
N GLN A 219 8.12 0.77 -6.57
CA GLN A 219 9.06 -0.35 -6.53
C GLN A 219 8.86 -1.19 -5.27
N SER A 220 8.67 -0.57 -4.10
CA SER A 220 8.38 -1.29 -2.86
C SER A 220 7.10 -2.13 -2.96
N ARG A 221 6.02 -1.64 -3.57
CA ARG A 221 4.81 -2.46 -3.80
C ARG A 221 5.03 -3.62 -4.78
N LEU A 222 5.86 -3.43 -5.81
CA LEU A 222 6.23 -4.51 -6.73
C LEU A 222 7.05 -5.58 -5.99
N VAL A 223 8.01 -5.16 -5.17
CA VAL A 223 8.78 -6.05 -4.30
C VAL A 223 7.85 -6.85 -3.39
N HIS A 224 6.91 -6.17 -2.72
CA HIS A 224 5.92 -6.80 -1.87
C HIS A 224 5.06 -7.83 -2.60
N SER A 225 4.62 -7.49 -3.81
CA SER A 225 3.80 -8.38 -4.64
C SER A 225 4.56 -9.65 -5.02
N VAL A 226 5.82 -9.52 -5.44
CA VAL A 226 6.67 -10.66 -5.82
C VAL A 226 7.04 -11.50 -4.59
N ALA A 227 7.52 -10.86 -3.51
CA ALA A 227 7.89 -11.56 -2.27
C ALA A 227 6.75 -12.43 -1.73
N ARG A 228 5.51 -11.91 -1.76
CA ARG A 228 4.31 -12.66 -1.35
C ARG A 228 4.03 -13.91 -2.18
N VAL A 229 4.38 -13.90 -3.46
CA VAL A 229 4.19 -15.05 -4.35
C VAL A 229 5.31 -16.06 -4.10
N GLU A 230 6.55 -15.59 -4.18
CA GLU A 230 7.74 -16.44 -4.12
C GLU A 230 7.93 -17.13 -2.77
N LEU A 231 7.59 -16.46 -1.65
CA LEU A 231 7.66 -17.08 -0.32
C LEU A 231 6.57 -18.15 -0.09
N LYS A 232 5.52 -18.18 -0.93
CA LYS A 232 4.39 -19.11 -0.79
C LYS A 232 4.44 -20.27 -1.77
N SER A 233 5.09 -20.09 -2.92
CA SER A 233 5.26 -21.13 -3.91
C SER A 233 6.35 -22.12 -3.48
N ALA A 234 6.11 -23.41 -3.65
CA ALA A 234 7.19 -24.39 -3.60
C ALA A 234 8.18 -24.09 -4.73
N VAL A 235 9.46 -23.93 -4.38
CA VAL A 235 10.53 -23.68 -5.34
C VAL A 235 10.59 -24.81 -6.37
N LYS A 236 10.57 -24.45 -7.66
CA LYS A 236 10.75 -25.37 -8.78
C LYS A 236 11.95 -24.91 -9.61
N SER A 237 12.81 -25.86 -9.98
CA SER A 237 13.92 -25.59 -10.92
C SER A 237 13.37 -25.09 -12.27
N GLY A 238 14.00 -24.07 -12.84
CA GLY A 238 13.65 -23.52 -14.16
C GLY A 238 12.34 -22.70 -14.23
N SER A 239 11.88 -22.13 -13.11
CA SER A 239 10.59 -21.42 -13.03
C SER A 239 10.60 -19.96 -13.51
N GLY A 240 11.76 -19.37 -13.85
CA GLY A 240 11.87 -17.95 -14.25
C GLY A 240 11.74 -16.95 -13.09
N ALA A 241 11.53 -17.44 -11.86
CA ALA A 241 11.28 -16.63 -10.69
C ALA A 241 12.53 -15.85 -10.23
N ALA A 242 13.71 -16.46 -10.34
CA ALA A 242 14.97 -15.83 -9.97
C ALA A 242 15.29 -14.62 -10.87
N GLU A 243 14.99 -14.72 -12.16
CA GLU A 243 15.12 -13.62 -13.13
C GLU A 243 14.14 -12.47 -12.83
N THR A 244 12.94 -12.81 -12.38
CA THR A 244 11.94 -11.82 -11.94
C THR A 244 12.45 -11.03 -10.73
N VAL A 245 12.99 -11.72 -9.72
CA VAL A 245 13.58 -11.07 -8.53
C VAL A 245 14.80 -10.22 -8.93
N ARG A 246 15.66 -10.71 -9.83
CA ARG A 246 16.82 -9.96 -10.32
C ARG A 246 16.42 -8.63 -11.00
N ASN A 247 15.44 -8.67 -11.91
CA ASN A 247 14.97 -7.47 -12.61
C ASN A 247 14.36 -6.45 -11.64
N LEU A 248 13.61 -6.95 -10.67
CA LEU A 248 13.01 -6.15 -9.61
C LEU A 248 14.08 -5.47 -8.74
N PHE A 249 15.13 -6.21 -8.36
CA PHE A 249 16.27 -5.70 -7.60
C PHE A 249 17.04 -4.60 -8.33
N SER A 250 17.23 -4.73 -9.65
CA SER A 250 17.80 -3.66 -10.48
C SER A 250 16.95 -2.38 -10.45
N SER A 251 15.63 -2.51 -10.62
CA SER A 251 14.72 -1.37 -10.60
C SER A 251 14.63 -0.71 -9.22
N LEU A 252 14.59 -1.52 -8.15
CA LEU A 252 14.61 -1.03 -6.78
C LEU A 252 15.91 -0.30 -6.46
N ALA A 253 17.07 -0.81 -6.87
CA ALA A 253 18.35 -0.17 -6.63
C ALA A 253 18.43 1.22 -7.27
N THR A 254 17.86 1.39 -8.47
CA THR A 254 17.74 2.69 -9.13
C THR A 254 16.86 3.65 -8.31
N ALA A 255 15.72 3.16 -7.80
CA ALA A 255 14.82 3.96 -6.96
C ALA A 255 15.49 4.37 -5.63
N LEU A 256 16.23 3.46 -5.00
CA LEU A 256 16.97 3.70 -3.76
C LEU A 256 18.10 4.73 -3.95
N TRP A 257 18.83 4.66 -5.07
CA TRP A 257 19.84 5.64 -5.43
C TRP A 257 19.24 7.05 -5.54
N ASP A 258 18.20 7.20 -6.34
CA ASP A 258 17.55 8.50 -6.56
C ASP A 258 16.93 9.03 -5.27
N PHE A 259 16.24 8.18 -4.52
CA PHE A 259 15.66 8.58 -3.26
C PHE A 259 16.73 8.99 -2.22
N GLY A 260 17.76 8.17 -2.04
CA GLY A 260 18.81 8.40 -1.06
C GLY A 260 19.60 9.68 -1.33
N ARG A 261 19.94 9.99 -2.60
CA ARG A 261 20.68 11.22 -2.92
C ARG A 261 19.87 12.49 -2.62
N TYR A 262 18.55 12.48 -2.85
CA TYR A 262 17.70 13.63 -2.54
C TYR A 262 17.43 13.76 -1.03
N SER A 263 17.28 12.64 -0.32
CA SER A 263 17.21 12.63 1.15
C SER A 263 18.49 13.17 1.80
N TYR A 264 19.66 12.74 1.31
CA TYR A 264 20.96 13.27 1.72
C TYR A 264 21.08 14.78 1.46
N GLY A 265 20.59 15.25 0.31
CA GLY A 265 20.50 16.67 -0.02
C GLY A 265 19.66 17.46 0.98
N ARG A 266 18.49 16.94 1.39
CA ARG A 266 17.65 17.56 2.42
C ARG A 266 18.32 17.58 3.79
N ALA A 267 19.01 16.49 4.17
CA ALA A 267 19.78 16.45 5.41
C ALA A 267 20.85 17.56 5.45
N LYS A 268 21.58 17.77 4.35
CA LYS A 268 22.54 18.88 4.22
C LYS A 268 21.89 20.26 4.32
N LEU A 269 20.72 20.46 3.69
CA LEU A 269 19.97 21.71 3.81
C LEU A 269 19.59 21.99 5.26
N ASN A 270 19.11 20.99 6.00
CA ASN A 270 18.75 21.13 7.41
C ASN A 270 19.96 21.51 8.27
N LEU A 271 21.14 20.91 8.04
CA LEU A 271 22.38 21.24 8.77
C LEU A 271 22.77 22.72 8.66
N VAL A 272 22.58 23.32 7.48
CA VAL A 272 22.90 24.74 7.26
C VAL A 272 22.04 25.65 8.15
N LEU A 273 20.83 25.21 8.49
CA LEU A 273 19.81 25.98 9.20
C LEU A 273 19.83 25.81 10.72
N VAL A 274 20.70 24.96 11.24
CA VAL A 274 20.98 24.89 12.68
C VAL A 274 21.53 26.24 13.14
N VAL A 275 20.84 26.86 14.11
CA VAL A 275 21.11 28.24 14.55
C VAL A 275 22.30 28.33 15.52
N ASP A 276 22.43 27.38 16.45
CA ASP A 276 23.52 27.33 17.41
C ASP A 276 24.81 26.83 16.73
N GLY A 277 25.86 27.67 16.75
CA GLY A 277 27.12 27.39 16.06
C GLY A 277 27.90 26.20 16.61
N ASP A 278 27.88 25.99 17.93
CA ASP A 278 28.56 24.86 18.58
C ASP A 278 27.85 23.56 18.20
N VAL A 279 26.53 23.52 18.39
CA VAL A 279 25.69 22.36 18.03
C VAL A 279 25.82 22.04 16.54
N LYS A 280 25.84 23.07 15.68
CA LYS A 280 26.04 22.91 14.24
C LYS A 280 27.37 22.26 13.92
N SER A 281 28.48 22.77 14.47
CA SER A 281 29.81 22.23 14.20
C SER A 281 29.97 20.77 14.64
N SER A 282 29.48 20.43 15.84
CA SER A 282 29.49 19.04 16.33
C SER A 282 28.60 18.13 15.49
N LEU A 283 27.39 18.58 15.13
CA LEU A 283 26.47 17.79 14.31
C LEU A 283 27.01 17.57 12.89
N VAL A 284 27.67 18.56 12.30
CA VAL A 284 28.34 18.42 10.99
C VAL A 284 29.45 17.38 11.08
N GLY A 285 30.30 17.42 12.12
CA GLY A 285 31.33 16.41 12.33
C GLY A 285 30.77 14.99 12.41
N LEU A 286 29.72 14.79 13.23
CA LEU A 286 29.05 13.49 13.35
C LEU A 286 28.37 13.04 12.05
N PHE A 287 27.76 13.98 11.31
CA PHE A 287 27.14 13.69 10.03
C PHE A 287 28.18 13.24 9.00
N GLU A 288 29.33 13.93 8.90
CA GLU A 288 30.40 13.57 7.97
C GLU A 288 31.07 12.23 8.33
N GLU A 289 31.15 11.90 9.61
CA GLU A 289 31.71 10.63 10.09
C GLU A 289 30.75 9.44 9.91
N LYS A 290 29.48 9.60 10.31
CA LYS A 290 28.54 8.48 10.48
C LYS A 290 27.46 8.39 9.39
N CYS A 291 27.19 9.44 8.62
CA CYS A 291 26.20 9.41 7.54
C CYS A 291 26.82 8.89 6.23
N PRO A 292 26.22 7.88 5.56
CA PRO A 292 26.68 7.46 4.25
C PRO A 292 26.68 8.61 3.24
N SER A 293 27.79 8.78 2.52
CA SER A 293 27.91 9.81 1.50
C SER A 293 27.10 9.46 0.24
N ALA A 294 26.74 10.49 -0.53
CA ALA A 294 26.15 10.28 -1.85
C ALA A 294 27.09 9.51 -2.81
N ASP A 295 28.41 9.61 -2.63
CA ASP A 295 29.36 8.85 -3.46
C ASP A 295 29.40 7.37 -3.07
N THR A 296 29.30 7.05 -1.77
CA THR A 296 29.13 5.67 -1.28
C THR A 296 27.84 5.07 -1.82
N LEU A 297 26.73 5.79 -1.76
CA LEU A 297 25.47 5.31 -2.31
C LEU A 297 25.57 5.05 -3.82
N ARG A 298 26.34 5.89 -4.54
CA ARG A 298 26.58 5.73 -5.98
C ARG A 298 27.44 4.50 -6.29
N SER A 299 28.51 4.27 -5.52
CA SER A 299 29.38 3.10 -5.70
C SER A 299 28.59 1.81 -5.50
N GLU A 300 27.84 1.71 -4.41
CA GLU A 300 27.06 0.51 -4.11
C GLU A 300 25.97 0.23 -5.16
N SER A 301 25.35 1.28 -5.72
CA SER A 301 24.34 1.15 -6.77
C SER A 301 24.94 0.67 -8.11
N LYS A 302 26.20 1.04 -8.40
CA LYS A 302 26.93 0.54 -9.57
C LYS A 302 27.23 -0.94 -9.45
N VAL A 303 27.64 -1.40 -8.26
CA VAL A 303 27.88 -2.84 -8.00
C VAL A 303 26.63 -3.66 -8.28
N VAL A 304 25.44 -3.21 -7.86
CA VAL A 304 24.17 -3.88 -8.20
C VAL A 304 23.99 -3.98 -9.72
N SER A 305 24.25 -2.90 -10.45
CA SER A 305 24.12 -2.87 -11.90
C SER A 305 25.08 -3.86 -12.58
N GLU A 306 26.33 -3.91 -12.14
CA GLU A 306 27.34 -4.85 -12.63
C GLU A 306 26.94 -6.31 -12.36
N LEU A 307 26.43 -6.62 -11.16
CA LEU A 307 25.96 -7.95 -10.80
C LEU A 307 24.73 -8.40 -11.62
N VAL A 308 23.90 -7.47 -12.08
CA VAL A 308 22.73 -7.79 -12.92
C VAL A 308 23.15 -8.19 -14.35
N PHE A 309 24.21 -7.57 -14.89
CA PHE A 309 24.69 -7.76 -16.27
C PHE A 309 25.89 -8.70 -16.40
N GLY A 310 26.58 -9.04 -15.30
CA GLY A 310 27.66 -10.03 -15.27
C GLY A 310 27.08 -11.44 -15.39
N GLY A 311 27.21 -12.06 -16.57
CA GLY A 311 26.53 -13.28 -17.04
C GLY A 311 26.55 -14.59 -16.20
N GLU A 312 26.89 -14.56 -14.91
CA GLU A 312 26.75 -15.69 -13.99
C GLU A 312 25.56 -15.47 -13.04
N GLU A 313 24.90 -16.56 -12.62
CA GLU A 313 23.76 -16.56 -11.67
C GLU A 313 24.21 -16.21 -10.23
N ASN A 314 24.78 -15.03 -10.03
CA ASN A 314 25.32 -14.53 -8.75
C ASN A 314 24.21 -13.94 -7.84
N TYR A 315 23.17 -14.73 -7.58
CA TYR A 315 22.01 -14.31 -6.79
C TYR A 315 22.35 -13.97 -5.34
N ASP A 316 23.32 -14.68 -4.74
CA ASP A 316 23.78 -14.44 -3.37
C ASP A 316 24.35 -13.02 -3.22
N SER A 317 25.30 -12.67 -4.09
CA SER A 317 25.94 -11.36 -4.12
C SER A 317 24.94 -10.25 -4.44
N LEU A 318 24.02 -10.49 -5.38
CA LEU A 318 23.01 -9.51 -5.76
C LEU A 318 22.04 -9.20 -4.60
N GLY A 319 21.51 -10.24 -3.94
CA GLY A 319 20.61 -10.08 -2.81
C GLY A 319 21.27 -9.34 -1.65
N HIS A 320 22.51 -9.72 -1.33
CA HIS A 320 23.31 -9.03 -0.32
C HIS A 320 23.50 -7.54 -0.67
N GLN A 321 23.94 -7.25 -1.90
CA GLN A 321 24.24 -5.89 -2.31
C GLN A 321 23.02 -4.97 -2.28
N VAL A 322 21.83 -5.47 -2.67
CA VAL A 322 20.59 -4.68 -2.56
C VAL A 322 20.17 -4.46 -1.11
N ASN A 323 20.33 -5.46 -0.24
CA ASN A 323 20.05 -5.30 1.20
C ASN A 323 21.01 -4.28 1.85
N VAL A 324 22.28 -4.27 1.46
CA VAL A 324 23.25 -3.23 1.85
C VAL A 324 22.77 -1.84 1.39
N LEU A 325 22.35 -1.71 0.13
CA LEU A 325 21.87 -0.43 -0.41
C LEU A 325 20.64 0.10 0.35
N VAL A 326 19.67 -0.78 0.67
CA VAL A 326 18.51 -0.43 1.51
C VAL A 326 18.97 0.06 2.89
N GLY A 327 19.95 -0.59 3.50
CA GLY A 327 20.53 -0.18 4.78
C GLY A 327 21.21 1.19 4.74
N LEU A 328 21.93 1.51 3.67
CA LEU A 328 22.53 2.84 3.48
C LEU A 328 21.46 3.94 3.38
N VAL A 329 20.41 3.71 2.58
CA VAL A 329 19.31 4.67 2.43
C VAL A 329 18.56 4.86 3.75
N TRP A 330 18.34 3.80 4.52
CA TRP A 330 17.78 3.88 5.87
C TRP A 330 18.57 4.82 6.78
N LYS A 331 19.89 4.67 6.82
CA LYS A 331 20.78 5.55 7.59
C LYS A 331 20.69 7.00 7.11
N ILE A 332 20.63 7.23 5.81
CA ILE A 332 20.49 8.58 5.25
C ILE A 332 19.15 9.22 5.68
N VAL A 333 18.04 8.47 5.63
CA VAL A 333 16.73 8.98 6.09
C VAL A 333 16.71 9.26 7.58
N ALA A 334 17.33 8.41 8.40
CA ALA A 334 17.48 8.67 9.83
C ALA A 334 18.27 9.97 10.07
N TRP A 335 19.35 10.20 9.32
CA TRP A 335 20.11 11.45 9.37
C TRP A 335 19.32 12.67 8.87
N GLU A 336 18.50 12.51 7.85
CA GLU A 336 17.57 13.55 7.42
C GLU A 336 16.62 13.94 8.57
N ALA A 337 16.05 12.96 9.28
CA ALA A 337 15.18 13.20 10.43
C ALA A 337 15.91 13.87 11.60
N ILE A 338 17.12 13.40 11.94
CA ILE A 338 17.95 13.96 13.01
C ILE A 338 18.29 15.42 12.74
N THR A 339 18.80 15.71 11.53
CA THR A 339 19.19 17.08 11.15
C THR A 339 17.98 18.01 11.10
N ALA A 340 16.83 17.54 10.60
CA ALA A 340 15.59 18.31 10.59
C ALA A 340 15.11 18.61 12.02
N PHE A 341 15.14 17.61 12.90
CA PHE A 341 14.75 17.73 14.31
C PHE A 341 15.65 18.74 15.04
N VAL A 342 16.98 18.62 14.94
CA VAL A 342 17.91 19.52 15.62
C VAL A 342 17.78 20.95 15.09
N ALA A 343 17.54 21.15 13.79
CA ALA A 343 17.32 22.47 13.23
C ALA A 343 16.01 23.13 13.71
N LEU A 344 14.96 22.34 14.01
CA LEU A 344 13.69 22.85 14.55
C LEU A 344 13.74 23.07 16.06
N GLU A 345 14.38 22.17 16.81
CA GLU A 345 14.22 22.05 18.27
C GLU A 345 15.53 22.20 19.06
N GLY A 346 16.68 22.24 18.39
CA GLY A 346 18.01 22.25 19.02
C GLY A 346 18.26 23.39 20.00
N ALA A 347 17.61 24.55 19.79
CA ALA A 347 17.73 25.70 20.70
C ALA A 347 16.99 25.49 22.03
N GLU A 348 15.81 24.86 22.02
CA GLU A 348 15.01 24.62 23.24
C GLU A 348 15.64 23.54 24.14
N LEU A 349 16.47 22.68 23.56
CA LEU A 349 17.07 21.53 24.20
C LEU A 349 18.30 21.90 25.08
N LYS A 350 19.01 23.00 24.77
CA LYS A 350 20.16 23.50 25.54
C LYS A 350 19.71 24.31 26.76
N GLU A 351 18.66 25.13 26.62
CA GLU A 351 18.07 25.94 27.73
C GLU A 351 17.56 25.04 28.87
N LYS A 352 16.96 23.88 28.57
CA LYS A 352 16.47 22.93 29.60
C LYS A 352 17.56 22.07 30.25
N SER A 353 18.75 22.02 29.64
CA SER A 353 19.89 21.26 30.17
C SER A 353 20.67 22.03 31.25
N GLN A 354 20.48 23.36 31.34
CA GLN A 354 21.13 24.20 32.36
C GLN A 354 20.34 24.27 33.68
N ASP A 355 19.02 24.07 33.66
CA ASP A 355 18.15 24.24 34.84
C ASP A 355 17.78 22.93 35.58
N GLY A 356 18.24 21.76 35.10
CA GLY A 356 17.99 20.48 35.78
C GLY A 356 16.51 20.11 35.97
N GLU A 357 15.59 20.79 35.28
CA GLU A 357 14.16 20.48 35.35
C GLU A 357 13.80 19.28 34.47
N VAL A 358 13.11 18.32 35.10
CA VAL A 358 12.37 17.23 34.44
C VAL A 358 11.53 17.81 33.30
N ILE A 359 11.48 17.11 32.16
CA ILE A 359 10.53 17.41 31.08
C ILE A 359 9.11 17.28 31.65
N SER A 360 8.59 18.38 32.21
CA SER A 360 7.27 18.43 32.79
C SER A 360 6.24 18.66 31.69
N VAL A 361 5.37 17.67 31.53
CA VAL A 361 4.09 17.85 30.85
C VAL A 361 3.29 18.83 31.71
N ASN A 362 2.95 19.98 31.14
CA ASN A 362 2.21 21.10 31.72
C ASN A 362 2.99 22.06 32.65
N LYS A 363 3.46 23.17 32.09
CA LYS A 363 3.19 24.51 32.63
C LYS A 363 3.34 25.59 31.55
N LYS A 364 2.38 26.53 31.54
CA LYS A 364 2.40 27.75 30.73
C LYS A 364 3.65 28.57 31.08
N SER A 365 4.57 28.70 30.14
CA SER A 365 5.64 29.71 30.18
C SER A 365 5.47 30.71 29.04
N GLU A 366 5.86 31.95 29.32
CA GLU A 366 5.41 33.17 28.67
C GLU A 366 5.93 33.39 27.24
N LYS A 367 5.10 34.12 26.49
CA LYS A 367 5.21 34.67 25.11
C LYS A 367 6.64 34.83 24.52
N LYS A 368 7.22 33.76 23.99
CA LYS A 368 7.93 33.81 22.68
C LYS A 368 6.98 33.21 21.64
N LYS A 369 6.86 33.81 20.45
CA LYS A 369 5.96 33.34 19.36
C LYS A 369 6.28 31.88 19.03
N LYS A 370 5.53 30.94 19.65
CA LYS A 370 5.67 29.51 19.37
C LYS A 370 5.37 29.29 17.90
N VAL A 371 6.40 28.94 17.16
CA VAL A 371 6.32 28.73 15.71
C VAL A 371 5.36 27.57 15.48
N LEU A 372 4.34 27.79 14.66
CA LEU A 372 3.24 26.85 14.49
C LEU A 372 3.62 25.84 13.40
N LEU A 373 4.06 24.65 13.83
CA LEU A 373 4.29 23.49 12.97
C LEU A 373 2.97 22.94 12.42
N GLY A 374 3.07 22.13 11.37
CA GLY A 374 1.97 21.34 10.83
C GLY A 374 1.40 20.41 11.90
N LYS A 375 0.09 20.15 11.84
CA LYS A 375 -0.59 19.29 12.81
C LYS A 375 0.05 17.90 12.86
N GLY A 376 0.34 17.29 11.71
CA GLY A 376 0.93 15.96 11.64
C GLY A 376 2.40 15.96 12.06
N THR A 377 3.22 16.84 11.50
CA THR A 377 4.64 16.96 11.86
C THR A 377 4.84 17.28 13.34
N SER A 378 3.98 18.12 13.94
CA SER A 378 4.05 18.42 15.37
C SER A 378 3.89 17.19 16.26
N VAL A 379 2.98 16.27 15.88
CA VAL A 379 2.77 15.01 16.60
C VAL A 379 4.01 14.12 16.49
N LEU A 380 4.62 14.04 15.30
CA LEU A 380 5.83 13.24 15.08
C LEU A 380 7.04 13.80 15.84
N ILE A 381 7.22 15.13 15.87
CA ILE A 381 8.24 15.78 16.69
C ILE A 381 8.03 15.46 18.17
N GLN A 382 6.79 15.40 18.66
CA GLN A 382 6.53 14.98 20.04
C GLN A 382 6.89 13.52 20.29
N VAL A 383 6.63 12.60 19.35
CA VAL A 383 7.06 11.21 19.45
C VAL A 383 8.59 11.11 19.60
N ILE A 384 9.33 11.84 18.76
CA ILE A 384 10.79 11.92 18.83
C ILE A 384 11.27 12.50 20.18
N LYS A 385 10.64 13.58 20.65
CA LYS A 385 10.95 14.19 21.96
C LYS A 385 10.71 13.22 23.12
N ASN A 386 9.60 12.47 23.11
CA ASN A 386 9.27 11.51 24.15
C ASN A 386 10.32 10.39 24.23
N ARG A 387 10.77 9.88 23.07
CA ARG A 387 11.85 8.88 23.00
C ARG A 387 13.14 9.40 23.65
N LEU A 388 13.59 10.59 23.27
CA LEU A 388 14.79 11.22 23.83
C LEU A 388 14.66 11.49 25.34
N GLY A 389 13.52 12.00 25.78
CA GLY A 389 13.25 12.34 27.18
C GLY A 389 13.23 11.13 28.12
N SER A 390 12.79 9.97 27.63
CA SER A 390 12.70 8.74 28.45
C SER A 390 14.04 8.08 28.75
N LYS A 391 15.08 8.32 27.93
CA LYS A 391 16.35 7.58 27.98
C LYS A 391 17.59 8.42 28.28
N VAL A 392 17.55 9.74 28.07
CA VAL A 392 18.74 10.61 28.20
C VAL A 392 18.81 11.32 29.55
N SER A 393 17.85 11.09 30.46
CA SER A 393 17.74 11.77 31.76
C SER A 393 18.72 11.28 32.85
N GLY A 394 19.83 10.64 32.50
CA GLY A 394 20.77 10.09 33.48
C GLY A 394 22.20 9.95 32.98
N SER A 395 22.98 11.04 32.97
CA SER A 395 24.45 11.02 33.22
C SER A 395 25.06 12.42 33.07
N ASP A 396 25.95 12.77 34.00
CA ASP A 396 26.83 13.94 34.02
C ASP A 396 27.70 14.11 32.75
N GLY A 397 27.94 15.36 32.36
CA GLY A 397 29.00 15.77 31.42
C GLY A 397 28.49 16.49 30.17
N SER A 398 28.74 17.80 30.09
CA SER A 398 28.30 18.73 29.03
C SER A 398 28.89 18.49 27.63
N GLY A 399 29.74 17.46 27.43
CA GLY A 399 30.45 17.21 26.18
C GLY A 399 29.86 16.14 25.25
N GLY A 400 28.92 15.29 25.70
CA GLY A 400 28.48 14.09 24.95
C GLY A 400 26.98 13.92 24.75
N LEU A 401 26.16 14.93 25.07
CA LEU A 401 24.69 14.83 24.98
C LEU A 401 24.19 14.69 23.54
N LEU A 402 24.77 15.44 22.60
CA LEU A 402 24.38 15.40 21.20
C LEU A 402 24.71 14.05 20.55
N GLU A 403 25.89 13.49 20.84
CA GLU A 403 26.30 12.17 20.37
C GLU A 403 25.34 11.08 20.84
N LYS A 404 24.97 11.10 22.12
CA LYS A 404 23.98 10.18 22.69
C LYS A 404 22.60 10.33 22.03
N TRP A 405 22.16 11.55 21.73
CA TRP A 405 20.90 11.78 21.01
C TRP A 405 20.95 11.23 19.60
N VAL A 406 22.04 11.47 18.88
CA VAL A 406 22.25 10.94 17.53
C VAL A 406 22.18 9.42 17.56
N GLU A 407 22.87 8.76 18.49
CA GLU A 407 22.85 7.30 18.63
C GLU A 407 21.47 6.76 18.96
N GLU A 408 20.75 7.38 19.90
CA GLU A 408 19.40 6.97 20.26
C GLU A 408 18.40 7.15 19.10
N LEU A 409 18.51 8.23 18.34
CA LEU A 409 17.65 8.47 17.18
C LEU A 409 18.00 7.52 16.03
N LEU A 410 19.28 7.25 15.76
CA LEU A 410 19.69 6.25 14.77
C LEU A 410 19.13 4.86 15.13
N SER A 411 19.14 4.51 16.42
CA SER A 411 18.49 3.29 16.93
C SER A 411 16.97 3.33 16.74
N PHE A 412 16.32 4.45 17.07
CA PHE A 412 14.86 4.57 16.98
C PHE A 412 14.32 4.46 15.54
N PHE A 413 15.10 4.89 14.55
CA PHE A 413 14.76 4.73 13.13
C PHE A 413 15.18 3.38 12.55
N ASP A 414 15.86 2.50 13.30
CA ASP A 414 16.16 1.14 12.86
C ASP A 414 14.89 0.28 12.95
N PRO A 415 14.45 -0.39 11.86
CA PRO A 415 13.32 -1.33 11.90
C PRO A 415 13.43 -2.47 12.92
N LYS A 416 14.63 -2.72 13.47
CA LYS A 416 14.86 -3.71 14.53
C LYS A 416 14.47 -3.20 15.93
N ASP A 417 14.31 -1.90 16.13
CA ASP A 417 13.93 -1.33 17.43
C ASP A 417 12.46 -1.64 17.75
N LEU A 418 12.20 -2.09 18.98
CA LEU A 418 10.88 -2.50 19.43
C LEU A 418 9.84 -1.36 19.44
N GLU A 419 10.28 -0.09 19.49
CA GLU A 419 9.37 1.06 19.43
C GLU A 419 9.23 1.66 18.03
N PHE A 420 9.99 1.16 17.03
CA PHE A 420 9.87 1.62 15.65
C PHE A 420 8.44 1.40 15.11
N ASP A 421 7.79 0.29 15.48
CA ASP A 421 6.40 0.01 15.10
C ASP A 421 5.41 1.06 15.63
N ASN A 422 5.70 1.67 16.80
CA ASN A 422 4.88 2.76 17.33
C ASN A 422 5.00 4.02 16.46
N LEU A 423 6.20 4.35 15.99
CA LEU A 423 6.42 5.45 15.05
C LEU A 423 5.66 5.19 13.75
N LEU A 424 5.83 3.99 13.18
CA LEU A 424 5.18 3.60 11.93
C LEU A 424 3.65 3.65 12.05
N SER A 425 3.10 3.13 13.14
CA SER A 425 1.66 3.18 13.43
C SER A 425 1.16 4.63 13.55
N LYS A 426 1.91 5.50 14.23
CA LYS A 426 1.54 6.91 14.37
C LYS A 426 1.56 7.66 13.04
N VAL A 427 2.55 7.41 12.18
CA VAL A 427 2.60 7.98 10.83
C VAL A 427 1.36 7.55 10.03
N LYS A 428 1.02 6.25 10.05
CA LYS A 428 -0.18 5.74 9.39
C LYS A 428 -1.45 6.39 9.94
N GLU A 429 -1.60 6.49 11.26
CA GLU A 429 -2.75 7.14 11.89
C GLU A 429 -2.90 8.59 11.45
N ILE A 430 -1.82 9.34 11.29
CA ILE A 430 -1.88 10.75 10.83
C ILE A 430 -2.28 10.83 9.36
N VAL A 431 -1.66 10.00 8.50
CA VAL A 431 -1.90 10.02 7.06
C VAL A 431 -3.28 9.46 6.70
N GLU A 432 -3.78 8.48 7.46
CA GLU A 432 -5.08 7.84 7.27
C GLU A 432 -6.20 8.53 8.06
N GLY A 433 -5.88 9.13 9.22
CA GLY A 433 -6.77 9.85 10.12
C GLY A 433 -7.22 11.17 9.50
N ASN A 434 -8.27 11.09 8.69
CA ASN A 434 -8.60 12.14 7.78
C ASN A 434 -9.89 12.89 8.10
N GLU A 435 -9.70 14.18 8.40
CA GLU A 435 -10.65 15.23 8.01
C GLU A 435 -10.48 15.64 6.53
N ALA A 436 -9.36 15.30 5.85
CA ALA A 436 -9.08 15.72 4.46
C ALA A 436 -9.32 14.66 3.36
N ARG A 437 -9.40 13.35 3.67
CA ARG A 437 -9.69 12.25 2.71
C ARG A 437 -11.17 11.98 2.45
N ARG A 438 -12.12 12.82 2.90
CA ARG A 438 -13.43 12.79 2.23
C ARG A 438 -13.32 13.52 0.89
N LEU A 439 -12.53 12.96 -0.03
CA LEU A 439 -12.86 13.07 -1.45
C LEU A 439 -14.27 12.46 -1.56
N PRO A 440 -15.29 13.25 -1.86
CA PRO A 440 -16.64 12.72 -1.98
C PRO A 440 -16.63 11.65 -3.07
N LYS A 441 -16.83 10.39 -2.68
CA LYS A 441 -16.98 9.30 -3.64
C LYS A 441 -18.46 9.10 -3.95
N PRO A 442 -18.82 8.82 -5.21
CA PRO A 442 -20.21 8.51 -5.54
C PRO A 442 -20.68 7.27 -4.77
N PRO A 443 -21.97 7.19 -4.39
CA PRO A 443 -22.54 6.02 -3.72
C PRO A 443 -22.25 4.72 -4.49
N LYS A 444 -22.03 3.62 -3.76
CA LYS A 444 -21.71 2.31 -4.36
C LYS A 444 -22.77 1.96 -5.42
N GLY A 445 -22.33 1.59 -6.63
CA GLY A 445 -23.22 1.23 -7.74
C GLY A 445 -23.76 2.40 -8.56
N THR A 446 -23.32 3.64 -8.29
CA THR A 446 -23.60 4.85 -9.09
C THR A 446 -22.35 5.33 -9.81
N ARG A 447 -22.48 6.20 -10.81
CA ARG A 447 -21.37 6.70 -11.63
C ARG A 447 -21.58 8.15 -12.05
N ASP A 448 -20.50 8.93 -11.97
CA ASP A 448 -20.42 10.22 -12.64
C ASP A 448 -20.03 10.03 -14.11
N PHE A 449 -20.50 10.91 -14.98
CA PHE A 449 -20.19 10.89 -16.40
C PHE A 449 -19.54 12.20 -16.83
N SER A 450 -18.31 12.12 -17.33
CA SER A 450 -17.51 13.28 -17.76
C SER A 450 -17.86 13.72 -19.19
N LYS A 451 -17.19 14.79 -19.67
CA LYS A 451 -17.45 15.46 -20.95
C LYS A 451 -17.55 14.51 -22.15
N GLU A 452 -16.60 13.61 -22.31
CA GLU A 452 -16.52 12.69 -23.45
C GLU A 452 -17.71 11.71 -23.41
N GLN A 453 -17.98 11.14 -22.23
CA GLN A 453 -19.07 10.19 -22.02
C GLN A 453 -20.44 10.86 -22.18
N MET A 454 -20.59 12.10 -21.72
CA MET A 454 -21.81 12.88 -21.88
C MET A 454 -22.06 13.28 -23.33
N THR A 455 -21.00 13.54 -24.11
CA THR A 455 -21.13 13.85 -25.54
C THR A 455 -21.71 12.65 -26.30
N VAL A 456 -21.18 11.45 -26.06
CA VAL A 456 -21.69 10.21 -26.66
C VAL A 456 -23.13 9.92 -26.21
N ARG A 457 -23.43 10.08 -24.91
CA ARG A 457 -24.79 9.87 -24.38
C ARG A 457 -25.81 10.83 -24.97
N LYS A 458 -25.49 12.13 -25.05
CA LYS A 458 -26.38 13.12 -25.66
C LYS A 458 -26.70 12.77 -27.11
N LYS A 459 -25.70 12.32 -27.87
CA LYS A 459 -25.93 11.84 -29.24
C LYS A 459 -26.86 10.63 -29.28
N ALA A 460 -26.64 9.64 -28.40
CA ALA A 460 -27.50 8.46 -28.32
C ALA A 460 -28.94 8.82 -27.94
N PHE A 461 -29.15 9.67 -26.92
CA PHE A 461 -30.47 10.10 -26.50
C PHE A 461 -31.20 10.87 -27.60
N SER A 462 -30.53 11.79 -28.31
CA SER A 462 -31.12 12.50 -29.45
C SER A 462 -31.58 11.54 -30.55
N ILE A 463 -30.79 10.51 -30.89
CA ILE A 463 -31.20 9.49 -31.87
C ILE A 463 -32.43 8.72 -31.38
N ILE A 464 -32.47 8.38 -30.09
CA ILE A 464 -33.57 7.62 -29.49
C ILE A 464 -34.87 8.45 -29.52
N GLU A 465 -34.79 9.71 -29.08
CA GLU A 465 -35.90 10.67 -29.10
C GLU A 465 -36.44 10.86 -30.53
N ASP A 466 -35.56 11.10 -31.50
CA ASP A 466 -35.94 11.29 -32.91
C ASP A 466 -36.70 10.08 -33.48
N VAL A 467 -36.36 8.85 -33.09
CA VAL A 467 -37.08 7.66 -33.53
C VAL A 467 -38.41 7.56 -32.81
N PHE A 468 -38.45 7.70 -31.49
CA PHE A 468 -39.69 7.62 -30.73
C PHE A 468 -40.75 8.64 -31.20
N GLU A 469 -40.34 9.89 -31.47
CA GLU A 469 -41.24 10.92 -31.98
C GLU A 469 -41.76 10.61 -33.39
N LYS A 470 -40.93 10.00 -34.27
CA LYS A 470 -41.37 9.57 -35.61
C LYS A 470 -42.44 8.49 -35.56
N HIS A 471 -42.47 7.69 -34.51
CA HIS A 471 -43.51 6.68 -34.27
C HIS A 471 -44.70 7.24 -33.45
N GLY A 472 -44.78 8.56 -33.29
CA GLY A 472 -45.93 9.25 -32.72
C GLY A 472 -46.02 9.20 -31.20
N ALA A 473 -44.94 8.84 -30.50
CA ALA A 473 -44.89 8.95 -29.05
C ALA A 473 -44.56 10.38 -28.60
N THR A 474 -45.20 10.80 -27.51
CA THR A 474 -44.92 12.08 -26.86
C THR A 474 -44.03 11.90 -25.64
N ALA A 475 -43.11 12.84 -25.40
CA ALA A 475 -42.30 12.84 -24.19
C ALA A 475 -43.18 12.96 -22.93
N LEU A 476 -42.93 12.09 -21.95
CA LEU A 476 -43.54 12.17 -20.62
C LEU A 476 -42.44 12.10 -19.58
N ASP A 477 -42.37 13.09 -18.69
CA ASP A 477 -41.54 13.01 -17.49
C ASP A 477 -42.40 12.79 -16.26
N THR A 478 -41.97 11.85 -15.42
CA THR A 478 -42.65 11.42 -14.20
C THR A 478 -41.73 11.59 -13.00
N PRO A 479 -42.27 11.81 -11.79
CA PRO A 479 -41.46 11.97 -10.59
C PRO A 479 -40.43 10.84 -10.37
N VAL A 480 -39.31 11.19 -9.73
CA VAL A 480 -38.25 10.22 -9.40
C VAL A 480 -38.65 9.30 -8.25
N PHE A 481 -39.62 9.71 -7.44
CA PHE A 481 -40.19 8.93 -6.35
C PHE A 481 -41.69 8.71 -6.56
N GLU A 482 -42.18 7.58 -6.07
CA GLU A 482 -43.59 7.17 -6.13
C GLU A 482 -44.04 6.77 -4.72
N LEU A 483 -45.36 6.77 -4.50
CA LEU A 483 -45.94 6.20 -3.27
C LEU A 483 -45.52 4.73 -3.16
N SER A 484 -44.97 4.36 -2.00
CA SER A 484 -44.43 3.02 -1.76
C SER A 484 -45.47 1.93 -2.04
N ASP A 485 -46.74 2.17 -1.72
CA ASP A 485 -47.84 1.23 -1.94
C ASP A 485 -48.15 1.02 -3.43
N VAL A 486 -48.08 2.09 -4.23
CA VAL A 486 -48.28 2.04 -5.69
C VAL A 486 -47.14 1.26 -6.35
N LEU A 487 -45.90 1.47 -5.89
CA LEU A 487 -44.74 0.85 -6.48
C LEU A 487 -44.61 -0.63 -6.09
N LYS A 488 -44.81 -0.99 -4.82
CA LYS A 488 -44.63 -2.36 -4.31
C LYS A 488 -45.71 -3.33 -4.76
N GLY A 489 -46.90 -2.84 -5.13
CA GLY A 489 -48.01 -3.68 -5.58
C GLY A 489 -47.71 -4.57 -6.80
N LYS A 490 -46.78 -4.17 -7.67
CA LYS A 490 -46.43 -4.91 -8.91
C LYS A 490 -45.36 -5.99 -8.72
N TYR A 491 -44.41 -5.83 -7.79
CA TYR A 491 -43.14 -6.57 -7.85
C TYR A 491 -42.99 -7.74 -6.87
N GLY A 492 -43.99 -8.07 -6.05
CA GLY A 492 -43.93 -9.27 -5.19
C GLY A 492 -42.61 -9.41 -4.42
N GLU A 493 -41.83 -10.47 -4.68
CA GLU A 493 -40.52 -10.70 -4.05
C GLU A 493 -39.44 -9.68 -4.44
N ASP A 494 -39.49 -9.12 -5.66
CA ASP A 494 -38.55 -8.10 -6.16
C ASP A 494 -38.76 -6.74 -5.49
N SER A 495 -39.84 -6.56 -4.71
CA SER A 495 -40.05 -5.37 -3.87
C SER A 495 -38.88 -5.10 -2.90
N LYS A 496 -38.10 -6.13 -2.53
CA LYS A 496 -36.89 -6.01 -1.69
C LYS A 496 -35.77 -5.18 -2.35
N LEU A 497 -35.82 -5.04 -3.68
CA LEU A 497 -34.84 -4.29 -4.46
C LEU A 497 -35.21 -2.81 -4.60
N ILE A 498 -36.36 -2.38 -4.06
CA ILE A 498 -36.80 -0.98 -4.10
C ILE A 498 -36.09 -0.17 -3.00
N TYR A 499 -35.72 1.08 -3.32
CA TYR A 499 -35.18 2.01 -2.33
C TYR A 499 -36.32 2.78 -1.66
N ASP A 500 -36.62 2.44 -0.40
CA ASP A 500 -37.52 3.22 0.45
C ASP A 500 -36.84 4.52 0.90
N LEU A 501 -37.57 5.64 0.84
CA LEU A 501 -37.16 6.90 1.45
C LEU A 501 -37.48 6.87 2.95
N ALA A 502 -36.63 7.53 3.75
CA ALA A 502 -36.85 7.61 5.19
C ALA A 502 -38.13 8.40 5.49
N ASP A 503 -38.92 7.92 6.44
CA ASP A 503 -40.10 8.63 6.92
C ASP A 503 -39.69 9.93 7.63
N GLN A 504 -40.30 11.04 7.21
CA GLN A 504 -40.08 12.37 7.77
C GLN A 504 -41.40 13.00 8.25
N GLY A 505 -42.41 12.18 8.57
CA GLY A 505 -43.72 12.63 9.04
C GLY A 505 -44.69 12.97 7.91
N GLY A 506 -44.62 12.23 6.80
CA GLY A 506 -45.42 12.45 5.59
C GLY A 506 -45.75 11.15 4.87
N GLU A 507 -45.95 11.21 3.55
CA GLU A 507 -46.24 10.04 2.73
C GLU A 507 -45.05 9.07 2.69
N HIS A 508 -45.33 7.76 2.68
CA HIS A 508 -44.30 6.75 2.45
C HIS A 508 -43.92 6.71 0.97
N LEU A 509 -42.71 7.17 0.67
CA LEU A 509 -42.21 7.30 -0.69
C LEU A 509 -41.06 6.31 -0.96
N SER A 510 -40.95 5.88 -2.20
CA SER A 510 -39.88 5.02 -2.72
C SER A 510 -39.31 5.60 -4.01
N LEU A 511 -38.02 5.42 -4.27
CA LEU A 511 -37.45 5.76 -5.59
C LEU A 511 -38.04 4.84 -6.66
N ARG A 512 -38.29 5.39 -7.85
CA ARG A 512 -38.85 4.65 -8.98
C ARG A 512 -37.95 3.48 -9.40
N TYR A 513 -38.57 2.32 -9.54
CA TYR A 513 -37.90 1.07 -9.92
C TYR A 513 -37.83 0.87 -11.45
N ASP A 514 -38.87 1.32 -12.16
CA ASP A 514 -38.98 1.43 -13.61
C ASP A 514 -39.72 2.71 -14.01
N LEU A 515 -39.94 2.94 -15.31
CA LEU A 515 -40.72 4.07 -15.81
C LEU A 515 -42.18 3.66 -16.14
N THR A 516 -42.50 2.37 -16.21
CA THR A 516 -43.84 1.84 -16.54
C THR A 516 -44.85 2.05 -15.43
N VAL A 517 -44.51 1.85 -14.15
CA VAL A 517 -45.44 2.09 -13.03
C VAL A 517 -45.86 3.55 -12.93
N PRO A 518 -44.93 4.53 -12.95
CA PRO A 518 -45.29 5.95 -13.04
C PRO A 518 -46.21 6.27 -14.23
N PHE A 519 -45.99 5.64 -15.39
CA PHE A 519 -46.85 5.81 -16.56
C PHE A 519 -48.26 5.27 -16.34
N ALA A 520 -48.40 4.06 -15.80
CA ALA A 520 -49.71 3.49 -15.48
C ALA A 520 -50.48 4.36 -14.48
N ARG A 521 -49.80 4.90 -13.45
CA ARG A 521 -50.37 5.89 -12.53
C ARG A 521 -50.82 7.14 -13.28
N HIS A 522 -49.98 7.70 -14.15
CA HIS A 522 -50.31 8.89 -14.94
C HIS A 522 -51.57 8.68 -15.80
N MET A 523 -51.67 7.53 -16.49
CA MET A 523 -52.85 7.15 -17.26
C MET A 523 -54.11 7.12 -16.39
N ALA A 524 -54.04 6.43 -15.24
CA ALA A 524 -55.16 6.27 -14.32
C ALA A 524 -55.59 7.60 -13.68
N SER A 525 -54.64 8.40 -13.18
CA SER A 525 -54.93 9.67 -12.51
C SER A 525 -55.52 10.73 -13.44
N ASN A 526 -55.24 10.65 -14.74
CA ASN A 526 -55.77 11.59 -15.74
C ASN A 526 -56.94 11.02 -16.56
N GLY A 527 -57.39 9.80 -16.27
CA GLY A 527 -58.50 9.16 -17.00
C GLY A 527 -58.20 8.93 -18.48
N LEU A 528 -56.93 8.75 -18.85
CA LEU A 528 -56.52 8.52 -20.23
C LEU A 528 -56.76 7.05 -20.59
N THR A 529 -57.33 6.82 -21.77
CA THR A 529 -57.61 5.46 -22.28
C THR A 529 -56.63 5.01 -23.35
N SER A 530 -55.91 5.95 -23.98
CA SER A 530 -54.89 5.66 -24.99
C SER A 530 -53.80 6.73 -25.00
N LEU A 531 -52.54 6.30 -25.05
CA LEU A 531 -51.38 7.19 -25.16
C LEU A 531 -50.18 6.39 -25.68
N LYS A 532 -49.43 6.96 -26.63
CA LYS A 532 -48.06 6.54 -26.93
C LYS A 532 -47.11 7.54 -26.30
N ARG A 533 -46.23 7.07 -25.43
CA ARG A 533 -45.25 7.94 -24.77
C ARG A 533 -43.86 7.35 -24.82
N TYR A 534 -42.89 8.23 -24.66
CA TYR A 534 -41.55 7.80 -24.30
C TYR A 534 -41.05 8.54 -23.06
N GLN A 535 -40.18 7.89 -22.30
CA GLN A 535 -39.42 8.53 -21.23
C GLN A 535 -38.01 7.97 -21.19
N ILE A 536 -37.02 8.86 -21.12
CA ILE A 536 -35.62 8.53 -20.89
C ILE A 536 -35.24 9.04 -19.50
N GLY A 537 -35.00 8.14 -18.56
CA GLY A 537 -34.84 8.51 -17.16
C GLY A 537 -33.98 7.54 -16.37
N LYS A 538 -33.34 8.06 -15.32
CA LYS A 538 -32.64 7.23 -14.33
C LYS A 538 -33.62 6.44 -13.47
N VAL A 539 -33.32 5.17 -13.22
CA VAL A 539 -34.07 4.30 -12.30
C VAL A 539 -33.13 3.71 -11.25
N TYR A 540 -33.71 3.28 -10.13
CA TYR A 540 -32.96 2.94 -8.94
C TYR A 540 -33.30 1.53 -8.45
N ARG A 541 -32.28 0.67 -8.35
CA ARG A 541 -32.44 -0.72 -7.90
C ARG A 541 -31.39 -1.05 -6.86
N ARG A 542 -31.77 -1.64 -5.74
CA ARG A 542 -30.88 -2.03 -4.64
C ARG A 542 -30.08 -3.30 -4.95
N ASP A 543 -29.59 -3.41 -6.18
CA ASP A 543 -28.77 -4.52 -6.63
C ASP A 543 -27.43 -4.59 -5.90
N ASN A 544 -26.88 -5.80 -5.81
CA ASN A 544 -25.47 -5.99 -5.49
C ASN A 544 -24.65 -5.69 -6.75
N PRO A 545 -23.82 -4.63 -6.75
CA PRO A 545 -23.19 -4.17 -7.99
C PRO A 545 -22.25 -5.22 -8.58
N SER A 546 -22.46 -5.53 -9.85
CA SER A 546 -21.65 -6.44 -10.66
C SER A 546 -21.61 -5.92 -12.11
N LYS A 547 -20.89 -6.59 -13.01
CA LYS A 547 -20.79 -6.15 -14.42
C LYS A 547 -22.20 -6.09 -15.03
N GLY A 548 -22.63 -4.91 -15.45
CA GLY A 548 -23.97 -4.67 -16.01
C GLY A 548 -25.10 -4.46 -14.99
N ARG A 549 -24.87 -4.70 -13.69
CA ARG A 549 -25.86 -4.43 -12.63
C ARG A 549 -25.43 -3.23 -11.80
N TYR A 550 -26.09 -2.10 -12.05
CA TYR A 550 -25.87 -0.84 -11.35
C TYR A 550 -27.05 -0.51 -10.44
N ARG A 551 -26.80 0.34 -9.43
CA ARG A 551 -27.86 0.82 -8.53
C ARG A 551 -28.59 2.05 -9.07
N GLU A 552 -27.95 2.77 -9.98
CA GLU A 552 -28.53 3.84 -10.78
C GLU A 552 -28.12 3.65 -12.24
N PHE A 553 -29.09 3.63 -13.15
CA PHE A 553 -28.86 3.56 -14.59
C PHE A 553 -30.04 4.14 -15.37
N TYR A 554 -29.83 4.44 -16.65
CA TYR A 554 -30.89 4.94 -17.52
C TYR A 554 -31.73 3.81 -18.08
N GLN A 555 -33.04 4.02 -18.12
CA GLN A 555 -33.97 3.30 -18.98
C GLN A 555 -34.54 4.25 -20.03
N CYS A 556 -34.86 3.68 -21.19
CA CYS A 556 -35.55 4.35 -22.29
C CYS A 556 -36.78 3.51 -22.57
N ASP A 557 -37.93 3.97 -22.11
CA ASP A 557 -39.19 3.26 -22.26
C ASP A 557 -39.99 3.91 -23.40
N PHE A 558 -40.55 3.08 -24.28
CA PHE A 558 -41.56 3.44 -25.26
C PHE A 558 -42.80 2.60 -24.96
N ASP A 559 -43.89 3.26 -24.60
CA ASP A 559 -45.09 2.58 -24.11
C ASP A 559 -46.28 2.92 -25.00
N ILE A 560 -47.03 1.88 -25.35
CA ILE A 560 -48.26 1.97 -26.11
C ILE A 560 -49.38 1.52 -25.19
N ALA A 561 -50.28 2.43 -24.83
CA ALA A 561 -51.50 2.13 -24.11
C ALA A 561 -52.73 2.44 -24.97
N GLY A 562 -53.76 1.61 -24.85
CA GLY A 562 -55.02 1.72 -25.59
C GLY A 562 -55.40 0.44 -26.32
N GLN A 563 -56.53 0.48 -27.03
CA GLN A 563 -56.99 -0.61 -27.87
C GLN A 563 -56.43 -0.43 -29.29
N TYR A 564 -55.75 -1.47 -29.79
CA TYR A 564 -55.18 -1.52 -31.12
C TYR A 564 -55.49 -2.85 -31.78
N GLU A 565 -55.22 -2.95 -33.09
CA GLU A 565 -55.28 -4.21 -33.80
C GLU A 565 -54.34 -5.25 -33.18
N ARG A 566 -54.75 -6.52 -33.26
CA ARG A 566 -53.97 -7.64 -32.72
C ARG A 566 -52.57 -7.65 -33.35
N MET A 567 -51.53 -7.77 -32.52
CA MET A 567 -50.10 -7.69 -32.90
C MET A 567 -49.60 -6.33 -33.39
N GLY A 568 -50.45 -5.31 -33.56
CA GLY A 568 -50.03 -3.99 -34.06
C GLY A 568 -48.95 -3.33 -33.20
N PRO A 569 -49.19 -3.16 -31.88
CA PRO A 569 -48.18 -2.62 -30.96
C PRO A 569 -46.90 -3.45 -30.91
N ASP A 570 -46.99 -4.77 -30.92
CA ASP A 570 -45.82 -5.65 -30.89
C ASP A 570 -44.95 -5.44 -32.12
N PHE A 571 -45.54 -5.42 -33.32
CA PHE A 571 -44.83 -5.15 -34.57
C PHE A 571 -44.15 -3.77 -34.55
N GLU A 572 -44.85 -2.76 -34.05
CA GLU A 572 -44.32 -1.39 -33.94
C GLU A 572 -43.11 -1.32 -33.01
N VAL A 573 -43.16 -1.98 -31.85
CA VAL A 573 -42.01 -2.04 -30.91
C VAL A 573 -40.80 -2.70 -31.57
N ILE A 574 -40.99 -3.78 -32.35
CA ILE A 574 -39.92 -4.43 -33.10
C ILE A 574 -39.33 -3.49 -34.15
N LYS A 575 -40.20 -2.77 -34.86
CA LYS A 575 -39.77 -1.82 -35.89
C LYS A 575 -38.96 -0.66 -35.29
N ILE A 576 -39.41 -0.14 -34.15
CA ILE A 576 -38.70 0.91 -33.40
C ILE A 576 -37.34 0.39 -32.93
N LEU A 577 -37.29 -0.80 -32.31
CA LEU A 577 -36.05 -1.39 -31.81
C LEU A 577 -35.02 -1.55 -32.94
N THR A 578 -35.42 -2.15 -34.06
CA THR A 578 -34.52 -2.36 -35.21
C THR A 578 -34.03 -1.02 -35.78
N GLU A 579 -34.92 -0.04 -35.97
CA GLU A 579 -34.53 1.29 -36.45
C GLU A 579 -33.58 2.04 -35.49
N LEU A 580 -33.78 1.88 -34.18
CA LEU A 580 -32.88 2.43 -33.16
C LEU A 580 -31.49 1.81 -33.23
N LEU A 581 -31.41 0.48 -33.26
CA LEU A 581 -30.13 -0.24 -33.29
C LEU A 581 -29.34 0.08 -34.58
N ASP A 582 -30.03 0.18 -35.72
CA ASP A 582 -29.44 0.58 -37.01
C ASP A 582 -28.87 2.01 -36.94
N LYS A 583 -29.64 2.97 -36.42
CA LYS A 583 -29.19 4.38 -36.31
C LYS A 583 -28.09 4.61 -35.28
N LEU A 584 -28.10 3.82 -34.20
CA LEU A 584 -27.02 3.84 -33.21
C LEU A 584 -25.73 3.23 -33.76
N ASN A 585 -25.80 2.52 -34.89
CA ASN A 585 -24.67 1.91 -35.59
C ASN A 585 -23.83 1.02 -34.68
N ILE A 586 -24.49 0.08 -33.98
CA ILE A 586 -23.86 -0.80 -33.00
C ILE A 586 -23.23 -2.06 -33.60
N GLY A 587 -23.29 -2.22 -34.93
CA GLY A 587 -22.88 -3.43 -35.64
C GLY A 587 -24.03 -4.41 -35.83
N ASP A 588 -23.71 -5.65 -36.21
CA ASP A 588 -24.70 -6.71 -36.43
C ASP A 588 -25.36 -7.14 -35.11
N TYR A 589 -26.68 -7.38 -35.15
CA TYR A 589 -27.45 -7.80 -33.99
C TYR A 589 -28.50 -8.87 -34.33
N GLU A 590 -28.91 -9.64 -33.32
CA GLU A 590 -30.00 -10.60 -33.39
C GLU A 590 -31.05 -10.25 -32.31
N VAL A 591 -32.32 -10.19 -32.69
CA VAL A 591 -33.42 -9.89 -31.77
C VAL A 591 -34.17 -11.18 -31.46
N ASN A 592 -34.12 -11.59 -30.19
CA ASN A 592 -34.81 -12.78 -29.68
C ASN A 592 -36.07 -12.36 -28.91
N PHE A 593 -37.21 -12.92 -29.26
CA PHE A 593 -38.47 -12.75 -28.53
C PHE A 593 -38.76 -14.02 -27.73
N VAL A 594 -39.19 -13.86 -26.47
CA VAL A 594 -39.54 -14.96 -25.54
C VAL A 594 -41.05 -15.06 -25.42
#